data_AF-A0A174A5Q8-F1
#
_entry.id   AF-A0A174A5Q8-F1
#
_cell.length_a   1.000
_cell.length_b   1.000
_cell.length_c   1.000
_cell.angle_alpha   90.00
_cell.angle_beta   90.00
_cell.angle_gamma   90.00
#
_symmetry.space_group_name_H-M   'P 1'
#
loop_
_entity.id
_entity.type
_entity.pdbx_description
1 polymer ?
#
loop_
_entity_poly.entity_id
_entity_poly.type
_entity_poly.pdbx_seq_one_letter_code
_entity_poly.pdbx_strand_id
1 'polypeptide(L)'
;MRGITKWFNVMIQSWNTIFFGFLAFGGFYLLTKGNFIAGAILLLIGFGGAWFCLRQAQKWNEVKNEDIPDIKQNIWKRKKE
;
A
#
# COMPACT_ATOMS: atom_id res chain seq x y z
N MET A 1 -8.55 -15.81 -12.65
CA MET A 1 -8.94 -14.58 -11.92
C MET A 1 -8.00 -14.23 -10.76
N ARG A 2 -7.60 -15.15 -9.86
CA ARG A 2 -6.70 -14.87 -8.71
C ARG A 2 -5.35 -14.23 -9.06
N GLY A 3 -4.74 -14.61 -10.19
CA GLY A 3 -3.46 -14.03 -10.65
C GLY A 3 -3.53 -12.57 -11.09
N ILE A 4 -4.63 -12.18 -11.76
CA ILE A 4 -4.85 -10.81 -12.23
C ILE A 4 -5.06 -9.86 -11.05
N THR A 5 -5.83 -10.27 -10.05
CA THR A 5 -6.07 -9.46 -8.85
C THR A 5 -4.80 -9.23 -8.05
N LYS A 6 -3.92 -10.24 -7.94
CA LYS A 6 -2.61 -10.10 -7.28
C LYS A 6 -1.70 -9.13 -8.04
N TRP A 7 -1.65 -9.24 -9.36
CA TRP A 7 -0.85 -8.35 -10.20
C TRP A 7 -1.32 -6.90 -10.13
N PHE A 8 -2.64 -6.68 -10.17
CA PHE A 8 -3.22 -5.35 -10.05
C PHE A 8 -2.95 -4.72 -8.68
N ASN A 9 -3.01 -5.51 -7.60
CA ASN A 9 -2.70 -5.04 -6.25
C ASN A 9 -1.23 -4.61 -6.11
N VAL A 10 -0.30 -5.41 -6.65
CA VAL A 10 1.12 -5.07 -6.65
C VAL A 10 1.37 -3.81 -7.49
N MET A 11 0.73 -3.68 -8.64
CA MET A 11 0.85 -2.49 -9.50
C MET A 11 0.35 -1.22 -8.79
N ILE A 12 -0.85 -1.25 -8.19
CA ILE A 12 -1.39 -0.12 -7.42
C ILE A 12 -0.47 0.22 -6.24
N GLN A 13 0.07 -0.79 -5.58
CA GLN A 13 0.95 -0.59 -4.44
C GLN A 13 2.30 0.02 -4.83
N SER A 14 2.91 -0.45 -5.92
CA SER A 14 4.12 0.15 -6.47
C SER A 14 3.87 1.59 -6.89
N TRP A 15 2.72 1.86 -7.53
CA TRP A 15 2.33 3.20 -7.92
C TRP A 15 2.12 4.14 -6.73
N ASN A 16 1.43 3.68 -5.67
CA ASN A 16 1.26 4.45 -4.45
C ASN A 16 2.60 4.71 -3.75
N THR A 17 3.52 3.75 -3.73
CA THR A 17 4.86 3.94 -3.14
C THR A 17 5.62 5.03 -3.87
N ILE A 18 5.59 5.03 -5.20
CA ILE A 18 6.21 6.07 -6.03
C ILE A 18 5.55 7.44 -5.76
N PHE A 19 4.22 7.48 -5.72
CA PHE A 19 3.46 8.71 -5.43
C PHE A 19 3.82 9.30 -4.06
N PHE A 20 3.90 8.47 -3.02
CA PHE A 20 4.30 8.93 -1.68
C PHE A 20 5.77 9.35 -1.62
N GLY A 21 6.65 8.72 -2.40
CA GLY A 21 8.04 9.17 -2.59
C GLY A 21 8.12 10.57 -3.20
N PHE A 22 7.33 10.84 -4.23
CA PHE A 22 7.22 12.18 -4.83
C PHE A 22 6.63 13.22 -3.85
N LEU A 23 5.64 12.84 -3.04
CA LEU A 23 5.10 13.72 -1.99
C LEU A 23 6.15 14.07 -0.95
N ALA A 24 6.95 13.11 -0.50
CA ALA A 24 8.04 13.35 0.45
C ALA A 24 9.09 14.29 -0.14
N PHE A 25 9.46 14.09 -1.41
CA PHE A 25 10.43 14.94 -2.11
C PHE A 25 9.88 16.37 -2.34
N GLY A 26 8.60 16.49 -2.71
CA GLY A 26 7.91 17.77 -2.82
C GLY A 26 7.81 18.51 -1.48
N GLY A 27 7.55 17.79 -0.39
CA GLY A 27 7.58 18.33 0.97
C GLY A 27 8.96 18.85 1.38
N PHE A 28 10.02 18.11 1.05
CA PHE A 28 11.40 18.55 1.28
C PHE A 28 11.76 19.80 0.46
N TYR A 29 11.30 19.88 -0.79
CA TYR A 29 11.48 21.08 -1.63
C TYR A 29 10.73 22.31 -1.08
N LEU A 30 9.54 22.11 -0.52
CA LEU A 30 8.78 23.20 0.12
C LEU A 30 9.44 23.71 1.40
N LEU A 31 10.11 22.84 2.16
CA LEU A 31 10.94 23.24 3.29
C LEU A 31 12.10 24.14 2.86
N THR A 32 12.80 23.80 1.77
CA THR A 32 13.93 24.61 1.27
C THR A 32 13.49 25.95 0.65
N LYS A 33 12.23 26.06 0.19
CA LYS A 33 11.62 27.30 -0.31
C LYS A 33 11.00 28.18 0.78
N GLY A 34 11.07 27.77 2.05
CA GLY A 34 10.62 28.57 3.21
C GLY A 34 9.17 28.33 3.65
N ASN A 35 8.42 27.45 2.97
CA ASN A 35 7.07 27.09 3.42
C ASN A 35 7.13 25.85 4.33
N PHE A 36 7.59 26.09 5.56
CA PHE A 36 7.90 25.03 6.53
C PHE A 36 6.70 24.16 6.92
N ILE A 37 5.52 24.78 7.12
CA ILE A 37 4.32 24.05 7.56
C ILE A 37 3.83 23.11 6.46
N ALA A 38 3.69 23.63 5.23
CA ALA A 38 3.28 22.81 4.09
C ALA A 38 4.29 21.69 3.81
N GLY A 39 5.58 22.02 3.86
CA GLY A 39 6.65 21.05 3.64
C GLY A 39 6.68 19.94 4.70
N ALA A 40 6.48 20.27 5.98
CA ALA A 40 6.43 19.31 7.07
C ALA A 40 5.20 18.37 6.96
N ILE A 41 4.03 18.91 6.62
CA ILE A 41 2.81 18.10 6.40
C ILE A 41 3.00 17.14 5.23
N LEU A 42 3.56 17.62 4.13
CA LEU A 42 3.85 16.80 2.94
C LEU A 42 4.88 15.71 3.22
N LEU A 43 5.91 16.01 4.03
CA LEU A 43 6.87 14.99 4.47
C LEU A 43 6.23 13.94 5.37
N LEU A 44 5.39 14.34 6.32
CA LEU A 44 4.70 13.39 7.20
C LEU A 44 3.76 12.47 6.42
N ILE A 45 3.02 13.02 5.45
CA ILE A 45 2.13 12.23 4.58
C ILE A 45 2.95 11.35 3.63
N GLY A 46 4.01 11.88 3.04
CA GLY A 46 4.90 11.14 2.15
C GLY A 46 5.60 9.97 2.85
N PHE A 47 6.25 10.22 3.99
CA PHE A 47 6.88 9.16 4.79
C PHE A 47 5.87 8.18 5.38
N GLY A 48 4.76 8.68 5.93
CA GLY A 48 3.71 7.84 6.48
C GLY A 48 3.07 6.93 5.42
N GLY A 49 2.81 7.47 4.23
CA GLY A 49 2.25 6.71 3.11
C GLY A 49 3.24 5.70 2.50
N ALA A 50 4.52 6.06 2.38
CA ALA A 50 5.57 5.15 1.94
C ALA A 50 5.78 4.00 2.94
N TRP A 51 5.80 4.31 4.24
CA TRP A 51 5.88 3.31 5.31
C TRP A 51 4.68 2.37 5.31
N PHE A 52 3.47 2.91 5.11
CA PHE A 52 2.25 2.11 5.01
C PHE A 52 2.27 1.19 3.78
N CYS A 53 2.72 1.69 2.62
CA CYS A 53 2.90 0.86 1.43
C CYS A 53 3.96 -0.23 1.64
N LEU A 54 5.09 0.07 2.28
CA LEU A 54 6.12 -0.93 2.60
C LEU A 54 5.58 -2.00 3.57
N ARG A 55 4.84 -1.59 4.61
CA ARG A 55 4.26 -2.52 5.58
C ARG A 55 3.20 -3.42 4.94
N GLN A 56 2.41 -2.89 4.01
CA GLN A 56 1.54 -3.73 3.19
C GLN A 56 2.36 -4.69 2.33
N ALA A 57 3.46 -4.24 1.72
CA ALA A 57 4.27 -5.06 0.80
C ALA A 57 4.92 -6.22 1.56
N GLN A 58 5.43 -5.94 2.76
CA GLN A 58 5.95 -6.94 3.67
C GLN A 58 4.88 -7.95 4.06
N LYS A 59 3.66 -7.52 4.42
CA LYS A 59 2.54 -8.45 4.65
C LYS A 59 2.27 -9.33 3.44
N TRP A 60 2.29 -8.79 2.21
CA TRP A 60 2.09 -9.58 0.99
C TRP A 60 3.24 -10.54 0.69
N ASN A 61 4.46 -10.21 1.09
CA ASN A 61 5.66 -11.02 0.87
C ASN A 61 5.84 -12.11 1.95
N GLU A 62 5.35 -11.85 3.17
CA GLU A 62 5.31 -12.81 4.28
C GLU A 62 4.26 -13.91 4.06
N VAL A 63 3.24 -13.67 3.21
CA VAL A 63 2.37 -14.74 2.67
C VAL A 63 3.14 -15.54 1.61
N LYS A 64 4.11 -16.33 2.07
CA LYS A 64 4.80 -17.33 1.24
C LYS A 64 4.13 -18.71 1.27
N ASN A 65 3.24 -18.97 2.24
CA ASN A 65 2.34 -20.13 2.31
C ASN A 65 0.99 -19.72 2.94
N GLU A 66 -0.08 -20.44 2.56
CA GLU A 66 -1.49 -20.42 3.03
C GLU A 66 -1.76 -19.59 4.30
N ASP A 67 -2.63 -18.58 4.31
CA ASP A 67 -4.09 -18.71 4.38
C ASP A 67 -4.77 -17.43 3.88
N ILE A 68 -5.20 -17.41 2.62
CA ILE A 68 -6.36 -16.58 2.29
C ILE A 68 -7.53 -17.42 2.79
N PRO A 69 -8.31 -17.00 3.81
CA PRO A 69 -9.49 -17.77 4.22
C PRO A 69 -10.31 -17.99 2.96
N ASP A 70 -10.43 -19.26 2.59
CA ASP A 70 -10.98 -19.63 1.31
C ASP A 70 -12.47 -19.24 1.33
N ILE A 71 -12.78 -18.06 0.79
CA ILE A 71 -14.15 -17.53 0.66
C ILE A 71 -15.05 -18.57 -0.04
N LYS A 72 -14.45 -19.50 -0.81
CA LYS A 72 -15.13 -20.63 -1.44
C LYS A 72 -15.58 -21.72 -0.45
N GLN A 73 -14.85 -21.96 0.65
CA GLN A 73 -15.18 -23.00 1.62
C GLN A 73 -16.46 -22.67 2.42
N ASN A 74 -16.71 -21.38 2.71
CA ASN A 74 -17.94 -20.94 3.38
C ASN A 74 -19.17 -20.93 2.45
N ILE A 75 -19.00 -20.83 1.13
CA ILE A 75 -20.12 -20.95 0.17
C ILE A 75 -20.59 -22.41 0.05
N TRP A 76 -19.67 -23.38 0.14
CA TRP A 76 -20.01 -24.80 0.09
C TRP A 76 -20.71 -25.31 1.36
N LYS A 77 -20.40 -24.75 2.53
CA LYS A 77 -21.14 -25.07 3.77
C LYS A 77 -22.58 -24.56 3.74
N ARG A 78 -22.82 -23.35 3.23
CA ARG A 78 -24.18 -22.78 3.13
C ARG A 78 -25.07 -23.37 2.04
N LYS A 79 -24.56 -24.23 1.17
CA LYS A 79 -25.37 -24.92 0.14
C LYS A 79 -25.80 -26.32 0.57
N LYS A 80 -25.36 -26.77 1.74
CA LYS A 80 -25.63 -28.10 2.32
C LYS A 80 -26.56 -28.06 3.53
N GLU A 81 -26.93 -26.86 4.00
CA GLU A 81 -28.06 -26.63 4.92
C GLU A 81 -29.32 -26.35 4.11
#